data_AF-A0A1Y3AP14-F1
#
_entry.id   AF-A0A1Y3AP14-F1
#
_cell.length_a   1.000
_cell.length_b   1.000
_cell.length_c   1.000
_cell.angle_alpha   90.00
_cell.angle_beta   90.00
_cell.angle_gamma   90.00
#
_symmetry.space_group_name_H-M   'P 1'
#
loop_
_entity.id
_entity.type
_entity.pdbx_description
1 polymer ?
#
loop_
_entity_poly.entity_id
_entity_poly.type
_entity_poly.pdbx_seq_one_letter_code
_entity_poly.pdbx_strand_id
1 'polypeptide(L)'
;MAGSNMIRYGFNAGKLFRLAQQRQTQFIAVRSCGWVRDYKPGPYPRTPEEREAAARKYNLLPEDYDCYEEGSGFGDYPKLPVVSHEAMDPYENYDLYYRRRNFGQPVCLTQSHLYHNNNDELL
;
A
#
# COMPACT_ATOMS: atom_id res chain seq x y z
N MET A 1 23.39 -73.53 -13.24
CA MET A 1 24.63 -72.85 -12.81
C MET A 1 24.69 -71.49 -13.48
N ALA A 2 24.85 -70.45 -12.67
CA ALA A 2 25.25 -69.07 -12.96
C ALA A 2 24.45 -68.26 -14.00
N GLY A 3 23.61 -67.35 -13.48
CA GLY A 3 23.10 -66.21 -14.23
C GLY A 3 24.12 -65.06 -14.26
N SER A 4 24.09 -64.29 -15.34
CA SER A 4 24.75 -62.99 -15.46
C SER A 4 23.89 -62.09 -16.33
N ASN A 5 22.97 -61.34 -15.73
CA ASN A 5 22.36 -60.17 -16.36
C ASN A 5 22.55 -58.99 -15.42
N MET A 6 23.65 -58.28 -15.64
CA MET A 6 24.04 -57.11 -14.89
C MET A 6 23.19 -55.92 -15.39
N ILE A 7 22.07 -55.64 -14.70
CA ILE A 7 21.22 -54.48 -14.99
C ILE A 7 21.97 -53.22 -14.54
N ARG A 8 22.44 -52.42 -15.50
CA ARG A 8 22.96 -51.07 -15.23
C ARG A 8 21.82 -50.18 -14.75
N TYR A 9 21.71 -49.98 -13.44
CA TYR A 9 20.90 -48.91 -12.86
C TYR A 9 21.62 -47.57 -13.05
N GLY A 10 21.35 -46.92 -14.19
CA GLY A 10 21.73 -45.52 -14.41
C GLY A 10 20.81 -44.62 -13.60
N PHE A 11 21.22 -44.25 -12.38
CA PHE A 11 20.57 -43.16 -11.66
C PHE A 11 20.91 -41.86 -12.40
N ASN A 12 19.93 -41.32 -13.13
CA ASN A 12 20.11 -40.15 -13.97
C ASN A 12 20.21 -38.89 -13.10
N ALA A 13 21.42 -38.62 -12.58
CA ALA A 13 21.73 -37.54 -11.64
C ALA A 13 21.34 -36.13 -12.14
N GLY A 14 21.10 -35.96 -13.44
CA GLY A 14 20.66 -34.69 -14.03
C GLY A 14 19.23 -34.26 -13.68
N LYS A 15 18.33 -35.20 -13.33
CA LYS A 15 16.93 -34.85 -12.97
C LYS A 15 16.79 -34.36 -11.52
N LEU A 16 17.61 -34.85 -10.59
CA LEU A 16 17.53 -34.46 -9.18
C LEU A 16 18.07 -33.06 -8.91
N PHE A 17 19.01 -32.58 -9.73
CA PHE A 17 19.54 -31.22 -9.60
C PHE A 17 18.50 -30.14 -9.98
N ARG A 18 17.54 -30.47 -10.86
CA ARG A 18 16.57 -29.48 -11.37
C ARG A 18 15.36 -29.24 -10.45
N LEU A 19 14.95 -30.24 -9.66
CA LEU A 19 13.84 -30.13 -8.70
C LEU A 19 14.24 -29.41 -7.39
N ALA A 20 15.50 -29.53 -6.98
CA ALA A 20 16.00 -28.87 -5.77
C ALA A 20 16.21 -27.36 -5.97
N GLN A 21 16.58 -26.93 -7.18
CA GLN A 21 16.85 -25.51 -7.47
C GLN A 21 15.60 -24.68 -7.80
N GLN A 22 14.49 -25.32 -8.22
CA GLN A 22 13.25 -24.61 -8.55
C GLN A 22 12.36 -24.26 -7.35
N ARG A 23 12.55 -24.91 -6.18
CA ARG A 23 11.76 -24.61 -4.97
C ARG A 23 12.30 -23.44 -4.14
N GLN A 24 13.55 -23.02 -4.33
CA GLN A 24 14.16 -21.96 -3.52
C GLN A 24 13.99 -20.55 -4.11
N THR A 25 13.66 -20.41 -5.39
CA THR A 25 13.65 -19.10 -6.07
C THR A 25 12.29 -18.40 -6.09
N GLN A 26 11.22 -19.01 -5.57
CA GLN A 26 9.87 -18.42 -5.64
C GLN A 26 9.46 -17.60 -4.40
N PHE A 27 10.27 -17.55 -3.33
CA PHE A 27 9.84 -16.98 -2.05
C PHE A 27 10.42 -15.60 -1.69
N ILE A 28 11.31 -15.01 -2.50
CA ILE A 28 12.07 -13.82 -2.08
C ILE A 28 11.56 -12.50 -2.70
N ALA A 29 10.73 -12.52 -3.75
CA ALA A 29 10.48 -11.31 -4.55
C ALA A 29 9.25 -10.45 -4.22
N VAL A 30 8.46 -10.74 -3.16
CA VAL A 30 7.22 -9.95 -2.85
C VAL A 30 7.23 -9.37 -1.43
N ARG A 31 8.37 -8.84 -0.97
CA ARG A 31 8.46 -8.14 0.34
C ARG A 31 9.08 -6.75 0.27
N SER A 32 9.19 -6.14 -0.91
CA SER A 32 10.03 -4.94 -1.05
C SER A 32 9.37 -3.60 -0.70
N CYS A 33 8.11 -3.54 -0.27
CA CYS A 33 7.52 -2.29 0.23
C CYS A 33 6.30 -2.52 1.13
N GLY A 34 6.51 -2.70 2.44
CA GLY A 34 5.40 -2.77 3.41
C GLY A 34 4.52 -1.51 3.38
N TRP A 35 5.15 -0.33 3.25
CA TRP A 35 4.47 0.96 3.18
C TRP A 35 3.44 1.05 2.04
N VAL A 36 3.76 0.59 0.82
CA VAL A 36 2.82 0.65 -0.30
C VAL A 36 1.64 -0.29 -0.06
N ARG A 37 1.86 -1.49 0.47
CA ARG A 37 0.75 -2.42 0.73
C ARG A 37 -0.20 -1.87 1.79
N ASP A 38 0.36 -1.32 2.87
CA ASP A 38 -0.41 -0.98 4.06
C ASP A 38 -1.13 0.38 3.93
N TYR A 39 -0.52 1.35 3.23
CA TYR A 39 -1.05 2.72 3.10
C TYR A 39 -1.64 3.05 1.73
N LYS A 40 -1.53 2.18 0.72
CA LYS A 40 -2.12 2.44 -0.59
C LYS A 40 -3.66 2.44 -0.48
N PRO A 41 -4.33 3.43 -1.09
CA PRO A 41 -5.79 3.41 -1.20
C PRO A 41 -6.31 2.16 -1.91
N GLY A 42 -7.34 1.56 -1.33
CA GLY A 42 -8.08 0.42 -1.85
C GLY A 42 -9.29 0.81 -2.72
N PRO A 43 -10.12 -0.18 -3.09
CA PRO A 43 -11.37 0.07 -3.81
C PRO A 43 -12.42 0.75 -2.91
N TYR A 44 -13.48 1.27 -3.52
CA TYR A 44 -14.57 1.93 -2.80
C TYR A 44 -15.27 0.97 -1.80
N PRO A 45 -15.42 1.36 -0.52
CA PRO A 45 -16.07 0.52 0.50
C PRO A 45 -17.59 0.55 0.34
N ARG A 46 -18.19 -0.63 0.10
CA ARG A 46 -19.65 -0.77 -0.11
C ARG A 46 -20.36 -1.24 1.14
N THR A 47 -19.68 -2.02 1.97
CA THR A 47 -20.25 -2.58 3.20
C THR A 47 -19.90 -1.72 4.42
N PRO A 48 -20.74 -1.73 5.48
CA PRO A 48 -20.43 -1.01 6.71
C PRO A 48 -19.14 -1.53 7.37
N GLU A 49 -18.89 -2.85 7.31
CA GLU A 49 -17.67 -3.45 7.86
C GLU A 49 -16.40 -3.00 7.12
N GLU A 50 -16.46 -2.90 5.79
CA GLU A 50 -15.35 -2.35 5.00
C GLU A 50 -15.13 -0.87 5.30
N ARG A 51 -16.21 -0.12 5.54
CA ARG A 51 -16.14 1.29 5.91
C ARG A 51 -15.45 1.47 7.27
N GLU A 52 -15.78 0.65 8.26
CA GLU A 52 -15.11 0.64 9.57
C GLU A 52 -13.64 0.21 9.46
N ALA A 53 -13.32 -0.75 8.59
CA ALA A 53 -11.94 -1.14 8.32
C ALA A 53 -11.14 -0.02 7.64
N ALA A 54 -11.74 0.69 6.70
CA ALA A 54 -11.14 1.85 6.04
C ALA A 54 -10.95 3.02 7.01
N ALA A 55 -11.95 3.34 7.83
CA ALA A 55 -11.84 4.37 8.88
C ALA A 55 -10.66 4.07 9.81
N ARG A 56 -10.54 2.82 10.29
CA ARG A 56 -9.40 2.38 11.12
C ARG A 56 -8.05 2.50 10.41
N LYS A 57 -7.98 2.19 9.11
CA LYS A 57 -6.75 2.34 8.30
C LYS A 57 -6.28 3.79 8.23
N TYR A 58 -7.21 4.76 8.20
CA TYR A 58 -6.91 6.19 8.15
C TYR A 58 -6.87 6.88 9.53
N ASN A 59 -6.94 6.12 10.63
CA ASN A 59 -7.04 6.63 12.00
C ASN A 59 -8.23 7.60 12.20
N LEU A 60 -9.35 7.33 11.53
CA LEU A 60 -10.59 8.09 11.65
C LEU A 60 -11.63 7.29 12.43
N LEU A 61 -12.56 8.01 13.05
CA LEU A 61 -13.76 7.42 13.63
C LEU A 61 -14.68 6.93 12.49
N PRO A 62 -15.40 5.81 12.67
CA PRO A 62 -16.36 5.33 11.67
C PRO A 62 -17.42 6.37 11.29
N GLU A 63 -17.80 7.24 12.23
CA GLU A 63 -18.82 8.28 12.06
C GLU A 63 -18.31 9.47 11.23
N ASP A 64 -17.02 9.81 11.35
CA ASP A 64 -16.39 10.92 10.64
C ASP A 64 -15.82 10.49 9.28
N TYR A 65 -15.86 9.19 8.97
CA TYR A 65 -15.34 8.65 7.71
C TYR A 65 -16.39 8.72 6.60
N ASP A 66 -16.16 9.66 5.68
CA ASP A 66 -16.85 9.75 4.40
C ASP A 66 -15.89 9.44 3.24
N CYS A 67 -16.44 8.88 2.16
CA CYS A 67 -15.70 8.53 0.94
C CYS A 67 -16.24 9.29 -0.28
N TYR A 68 -15.41 9.42 -1.31
CA TYR A 68 -15.80 10.03 -2.59
C TYR A 68 -16.71 9.11 -3.41
N GLU A 69 -17.50 9.67 -4.32
CA GLU A 69 -18.44 8.91 -5.16
C GLU A 69 -17.77 7.78 -5.95
N GLU A 70 -18.51 6.69 -6.18
CA GLU A 70 -18.09 5.59 -7.03
C GLU A 70 -17.81 6.10 -8.46
N GLY A 71 -16.60 5.86 -8.97
CA GLY A 71 -16.18 6.29 -10.31
C GLY A 71 -15.32 7.57 -10.34
N SER A 72 -15.13 8.25 -9.21
CA SER A 72 -14.20 9.39 -9.07
C SER A 72 -12.72 9.00 -9.19
N GLY A 73 -12.40 7.71 -9.06
CA GLY A 73 -11.02 7.19 -9.12
C GLY A 73 -10.25 7.26 -7.80
N PHE A 74 -10.83 7.81 -6.73
CA PHE A 74 -10.16 7.96 -5.43
C PHE A 74 -10.28 6.75 -4.50
N GLY A 75 -11.21 5.82 -4.78
CA GLY A 75 -11.34 4.56 -4.03
C GLY A 75 -11.83 4.76 -2.60
N ASP A 76 -11.12 4.18 -1.63
CA ASP A 76 -11.39 4.28 -0.18
C ASP A 76 -10.81 5.55 0.50
N TYR A 77 -10.29 6.50 -0.27
CA TYR A 77 -9.66 7.68 0.32
C TYR A 77 -10.68 8.58 1.04
N PRO A 78 -10.38 9.05 2.27
CA PRO A 78 -11.33 9.83 3.06
C PRO A 78 -11.59 11.22 2.45
N LYS A 79 -12.84 11.66 2.51
CA LYS A 79 -13.29 12.98 2.08
C LYS A 79 -13.23 13.95 3.27
N LEU A 80 -12.09 14.59 3.42
CA LEU A 80 -11.86 15.58 4.47
C LEU A 80 -12.38 16.97 4.09
N PRO A 81 -12.78 17.81 5.05
CA PRO A 81 -13.11 19.21 4.79
C PRO A 81 -11.91 19.96 4.20
N VAL A 82 -12.19 20.85 3.26
CA VAL A 82 -11.17 21.68 2.60
C VAL A 82 -10.86 22.88 3.51
N VAL A 83 -9.86 22.71 4.38
CA VAL A 83 -9.38 23.76 5.30
C VAL A 83 -7.97 24.16 4.89
N SER A 84 -7.70 25.48 4.81
CA SER A 84 -6.37 25.98 4.53
C SER A 84 -5.45 25.81 5.75
N HIS A 85 -4.14 25.68 5.53
CA HIS A 85 -3.18 25.62 6.66
C HIS A 85 -3.26 26.87 7.53
N GLU A 86 -3.53 28.02 6.92
CA GLU A 86 -3.62 29.31 7.60
C GLU A 86 -4.79 29.38 8.60
N ALA A 87 -5.86 28.61 8.37
CA ALA A 87 -7.02 28.55 9.25
C ALA A 87 -6.82 27.65 10.48
N MET A 88 -5.77 26.82 10.50
CA MET A 88 -5.44 25.97 11.66
C MET A 88 -4.76 26.81 12.77
N ASP A 89 -4.80 26.34 14.02
CA ASP A 89 -4.23 27.06 15.16
C ASP A 89 -2.71 27.29 14.98
N PRO A 90 -2.19 28.53 14.97
CA PRO A 90 -0.75 28.76 14.82
C PRO A 90 0.08 28.41 16.08
N TYR A 91 -0.54 28.22 17.24
CA TYR A 91 0.16 28.01 18.52
C TYR A 91 0.30 26.54 18.92
N GLU A 92 -0.39 25.63 18.22
CA GLU A 92 -0.25 24.20 18.44
C GLU A 92 1.14 23.70 17.99
N ASN A 93 1.71 22.75 18.74
CA ASN A 93 2.99 22.14 18.41
C ASN A 93 2.82 20.99 17.41
N TYR A 94 2.77 21.32 16.12
CA TYR A 94 2.64 20.33 15.05
C TYR A 94 3.93 19.59 14.74
N ASP A 95 3.83 18.30 14.39
CA ASP A 95 4.95 17.52 13.87
C ASP A 95 5.51 18.12 12.56
N LEU A 96 4.63 18.61 11.68
CA LEU A 96 4.98 19.33 10.46
C LEU A 96 4.56 20.80 10.59
N TYR A 97 5.38 21.59 11.27
CA TYR A 97 5.12 23.01 11.56
C TYR A 97 4.65 23.81 10.34
N TYR A 98 5.36 23.72 9.21
CA TYR A 98 5.03 24.47 7.99
C TYR A 98 3.66 24.14 7.37
N ARG A 99 3.12 22.95 7.64
CA ARG A 99 1.85 22.46 7.08
C ARG A 99 0.74 22.37 8.12
N ARG A 100 1.03 22.77 9.36
CA ARG A 100 0.12 22.68 10.52
C ARG A 100 -0.60 21.33 10.59
N ARG A 101 0.19 20.24 10.56
CA ARG A 101 -0.31 18.85 10.50
C ARG A 101 0.52 17.90 11.37
N ASN A 102 -0.15 16.95 12.00
CA ASN A 102 0.48 15.90 12.80
C ASN A 102 0.72 14.61 12.01
N PHE A 103 1.61 13.74 12.51
CA PHE A 103 1.88 12.44 11.94
C PHE A 103 0.62 11.55 12.01
N GLY A 104 0.40 10.76 10.95
CA GLY A 104 -0.77 9.87 10.87
C GLY A 104 -2.09 10.57 10.52
N GLN A 105 -2.15 11.90 10.43
CA GLN A 105 -3.33 12.60 9.94
C GLN A 105 -3.48 12.44 8.41
N PRO A 106 -4.67 12.07 7.91
CA PRO A 106 -4.94 12.01 6.48
C PRO A 106 -4.90 13.41 5.86
N VAL A 107 -4.63 13.49 4.56
CA VAL A 107 -4.42 14.76 3.84
C VAL A 107 -5.62 15.02 2.93
N CYS A 108 -6.13 16.25 2.90
CA CYS A 108 -7.22 16.58 1.98
C CYS A 108 -6.72 16.49 0.53
N LEU A 109 -7.53 15.95 -0.39
CA LEU A 109 -7.14 15.79 -1.80
C LEU A 109 -6.84 17.15 -2.46
N THR A 110 -7.63 18.18 -2.18
CA THR A 110 -7.41 19.53 -2.72
C THR A 110 -6.07 20.11 -2.25
N GLN A 111 -5.64 19.77 -1.04
CA GLN A 111 -4.35 20.19 -0.51
C GLN A 111 -3.18 19.59 -1.31
N SER A 112 -3.31 18.37 -1.87
CA SER A 112 -2.22 17.75 -2.65
C SER A 112 -2.10 18.31 -4.07
N HIS A 113 -3.21 18.73 -4.68
CA HIS A 113 -3.25 19.29 -6.04
C HIS A 113 -2.58 20.67 -6.16
N LEU A 114 -2.55 21.48 -5.10
CA LEU A 114 -1.96 22.82 -5.14
C LEU A 114 -0.42 22.83 -5.26
N TYR A 115 0.26 21.72 -4.97
CA TYR A 115 1.73 21.68 -4.92
C TYR A 115 2.43 21.24 -6.20
N HIS A 116 1.70 20.69 -7.18
CA HIS A 116 2.31 20.21 -8.43
C HIS A 116 2.38 21.30 -9.53
N ASN A 117 1.61 22.39 -9.41
CA ASN A 117 1.54 23.44 -10.45
C ASN A 117 2.49 24.63 -10.20
N ASN A 118 3.20 24.68 -9.07
CA ASN A 118 4.02 25.85 -8.70
C ASN A 118 5.52 25.70 -9.05
N ASN A 119 5.92 24.62 -9.72
CA ASN A 119 7.32 24.40 -10.13
C ASN A 119 7.57 24.66 -11.62
N ASP A 120 6.53 25.03 -12.38
CA ASP A 120 6.63 25.26 -13.83
C ASP A 120 6.87 26.73 -14.20
N GLU A 121 6.91 27.65 -13.21
CA GLU A 121 7.12 29.10 -13.41
C GLU A 121 8.49 29.62 -12.93
N LEU A 122 9.45 28.72 -12.62
CA LEU A 122 10.82 29.09 -12.18
C LEU A 122 11.94 28.57 -13.11
N LEU A 123 11.73 28.61 -14.42
CA LEU A 123 12.78 28.53 -15.44
C LEU A 123 12.55 29.55 -16.58
#